data_AF-A0A520KFV9-F1
#
_entry.id   AF-A0A520KFV9-F1
#
_cell.length_a   1.000
_cell.length_b   1.000
_cell.length_c   1.000
_cell.angle_alpha   90.00
_cell.angle_beta   90.00
_cell.angle_gamma   90.00
#
_symmetry.space_group_name_H-M   'P 1'
#
loop_
_entity.id
_entity.type
_entity.pdbx_description
1 polymer ?
#
loop_
_entity_poly.entity_id
_entity_poly.type
_entity_poly.pdbx_seq_one_letter_code
_entity_poly.pdbx_strand_id
1 'polypeptide(L)' 'MEKERKCSIKNCENNAIRSISPLYSKILIKAGFSLNESDRLYLCKEHYKELKKLKRKEDRLERWRLKG' A
#
# COMPACT_ATOMS: atom_id res chain seq x y z
N MET A 1 -3.40 13.21 -22.48
CA MET A 1 -3.24 13.91 -21.18
C MET A 1 -3.19 12.85 -20.09
N GLU A 2 -1.98 12.43 -19.72
CA GLU A 2 -1.76 11.40 -18.70
C GLU A 2 -2.02 12.03 -17.34
N LYS A 3 -3.04 11.52 -16.62
CA LYS A 3 -3.43 12.09 -15.33
C LYS A 3 -2.38 11.67 -14.32
N GLU A 4 -1.45 12.57 -14.02
CA GLU A 4 -0.56 12.44 -12.87
C GLU A 4 -1.43 12.33 -11.62
N ARG A 5 -1.64 11.09 -11.16
CA ARG A 5 -2.40 10.85 -9.94
C ARG A 5 -1.45 11.00 -8.77
N LYS A 6 -1.85 11.77 -7.77
CA LYS A 6 -1.12 11.85 -6.51
C LYS A 6 -1.23 10.56 -5.73
N CYS A 7 -0.28 10.33 -4.83
CA CYS A 7 -0.33 9.23 -3.89
C CYS A 7 -1.64 9.30 -3.07
N SER A 8 -2.32 8.17 -2.90
CA SER A 8 -3.55 8.07 -2.10
C SER A 8 -3.29 8.17 -0.59
N ILE A 9 -2.03 8.31 -0.15
CA ILE A 9 -1.68 8.50 1.26
C ILE A 9 -1.89 9.97 1.62
N LYS A 10 -2.67 10.24 2.68
CA LYS A 10 -2.99 11.61 3.13
C LYS A 10 -1.76 12.45 3.44
N ASN A 11 -0.70 11.82 3.94
CA ASN A 11 0.58 12.46 4.25
C ASN A 11 1.61 12.28 3.13
N CYS A 12 1.18 12.28 1.87
CA CYS A 12 2.08 12.10 0.73
C CYS A 12 1.67 12.97 -0.46
N GLU A 13 2.59 13.83 -0.87
CA GLU A 13 2.40 14.73 -2.01
C GLU A 13 3.09 14.22 -3.28
N ASN A 14 3.78 13.07 -3.20
CA ASN A 14 4.48 12.48 -4.32
C ASN A 14 3.53 12.00 -5.43
N ASN A 15 4.05 12.03 -6.66
CA ASN A 15 3.38 11.45 -7.82
C ASN A 15 3.29 9.92 -7.69
N ALA A 16 2.08 9.40 -7.90
CA ALA A 16 1.88 7.97 -7.92
C ALA A 16 2.39 7.39 -9.22
N ILE A 17 3.21 6.36 -9.09
CA ILE A 17 3.85 5.68 -10.23
C ILE A 17 3.09 4.41 -10.63
N ARG A 18 2.26 3.87 -9.72
CA ARG A 18 1.50 2.63 -9.93
C ARG A 18 0.19 2.64 -9.16
N SER A 19 -0.81 2.03 -9.76
CA SER A 19 -2.02 1.57 -9.08
C SER A 19 -1.79 0.22 -8.42
N ILE A 20 -2.34 0.06 -7.23
CA ILE A 20 -2.38 -1.21 -6.48
C ILE A 20 -3.83 -1.55 -6.13
N SER A 21 -4.07 -2.83 -5.88
CA SER A 21 -5.39 -3.34 -5.51
C SER A 21 -5.84 -2.76 -4.16
N PRO A 22 -7.14 -2.45 -3.97
CA PRO A 22 -7.66 -1.94 -2.71
C PRO A 22 -7.46 -2.91 -1.53
N LEU A 23 -7.21 -4.20 -1.78
CA LEU A 23 -6.84 -5.18 -0.76
C LEU A 23 -5.61 -4.77 0.08
N TYR A 24 -4.68 -4.05 -0.54
CA TYR A 24 -3.46 -3.56 0.12
C TYR A 24 -3.72 -2.37 1.06
N SER A 25 -4.90 -1.75 1.01
CA SER A 25 -5.30 -0.68 1.93
C SER A 25 -5.17 -1.13 3.38
N LYS A 26 -5.63 -2.35 3.67
CA LYS A 26 -5.69 -2.91 5.02
C LYS A 26 -4.30 -3.03 5.65
N ILE A 27 -3.29 -3.40 4.85
CA ILE A 27 -1.90 -3.51 5.32
C ILE A 27 -1.33 -2.13 5.66
N LEU A 28 -1.62 -1.12 4.85
CA LEU A 28 -1.20 0.27 5.09
C LEU A 28 -1.88 0.85 6.33
N ILE A 29 -3.19 0.67 6.47
CA ILE A 29 -3.93 1.11 7.67
C ILE A 29 -3.42 0.40 8.92
N LYS A 30 -3.16 -0.91 8.85
CA LYS A 30 -2.57 -1.69 9.96
C LYS A 30 -1.17 -1.21 10.34
N ALA A 31 -0.44 -0.64 9.38
CA ALA A 31 0.85 0.00 9.60
C ALA A 31 0.76 1.48 10.04
N GLY A 32 -0.45 2.02 10.20
CA GLY A 32 -0.68 3.40 10.65
C GLY A 32 -0.73 4.45 9.54
N PHE A 33 -0.75 4.04 8.27
CA PHE A 33 -0.89 4.97 7.15
C PHE A 33 -2.36 5.35 6.94
N SER A 34 -2.61 6.64 6.75
CA SER A 34 -3.94 7.16 6.39
C SER A 34 -4.12 7.22 4.89
N LEU A 35 -5.16 6.57 4.38
CA LEU A 35 -5.50 6.52 2.96
C LEU A 35 -6.74 7.37 2.68
N ASN A 36 -6.81 7.94 1.48
CA ASN A 36 -8.06 8.50 0.97
C ASN A 36 -8.95 7.37 0.42
N GLU A 37 -10.24 7.44 0.72
CA GLU A 37 -11.22 6.47 0.28
C GLU A 37 -11.32 6.52 -1.25
N SER A 38 -10.88 5.46 -1.92
CA SER A 38 -10.82 5.37 -3.37
C SER A 38 -10.83 3.91 -3.79
N ASP A 39 -11.59 3.60 -4.84
CA ASP A 39 -11.70 2.26 -5.43
C ASP A 39 -10.34 1.70 -5.87
N ARG A 40 -9.42 2.59 -6.26
CA ARG A 40 -8.05 2.28 -6.62
C ARG A 40 -7.07 3.09 -5.79
N LEU A 41 -6.09 2.40 -5.22
CA LEU A 41 -4.99 3.00 -4.48
C LEU A 41 -3.84 3.32 -5.41
N TYR A 42 -3.37 4.56 -5.37
CA TYR A 42 -2.22 5.00 -6.13
C TYR A 42 -1.06 5.24 -5.18
N LEU A 43 0.07 4.57 -5.40
CA LEU A 43 1.24 4.70 -4.53
C LEU A 43 2.44 5.25 -5.30
N CYS A 44 3.21 6.10 -4.63
CA CYS A 44 4.54 6.47 -5.07
C CYS A 44 5.53 5.31 -4.82
N LYS A 45 6.74 5.45 -5.38
CA LYS A 45 7.80 4.44 -5.30
C LYS A 45 8.17 4.07 -3.85
N GLU A 46 8.15 5.05 -2.96
CA GLU A 46 8.51 4.89 -1.55
C GLU A 46 7.45 4.07 -0.80
N HIS A 47 6.18 4.46 -0.90
CA HIS A 47 5.09 3.75 -0.24
C HIS A 47 4.90 2.34 -0.80
N TYR A 48 5.15 2.14 -2.09
CA TYR A 48 5.14 0.80 -2.66
C TYR A 48 6.24 -0.10 -2.07
N LYS A 49 7.43 0.45 -1.78
CA LYS A 49 8.50 -0.29 -1.10
C LYS A 49 8.12 -0.65 0.34
N GLU A 50 7.57 0.29 1.10
CA GLU A 50 7.14 0.05 2.48
C GLU A 50 6.01 -1.01 2.53
N LEU A 51 5.00 -0.89 1.67
CA LEU A 51 3.96 -1.90 1.50
C LEU A 51 4.57 -3.30 1.27
N LYS A 52 5.56 -3.41 0.38
CA LYS A 52 6.19 -4.69 0.04
C LYS A 52 6.97 -5.26 1.23
N LYS A 53 7.60 -4.44 2.07
CA LYS A 53 8.24 -4.88 3.31
C LYS A 53 7.22 -5.40 4.32
N LEU A 54 6.12 -4.66 4.52
CA LEU A 54 5.04 -5.05 5.41
C LEU A 54 4.40 -6.37 4.97
N LYS A 55 4.10 -6.50 3.67
CA LYS A 55 3.55 -7.73 3.08
C LYS A 55 4.48 -8.92 3.31
N ARG A 56 5.79 -8.76 3.15
CA ARG A 56 6.77 -9.82 3.43
C ARG A 56 6.79 -10.25 4.89
N LYS A 57 6.56 -9.31 5.83
CA LYS A 57 6.42 -9.63 7.25
C LYS A 57 5.13 -10.42 7.52
N GLU A 58 4.01 -10.02 6.93
CA GLU A 58 2.74 -10.78 7.04
C GLU A 58 2.85 -12.17 6.42
N ASP A 59 3.34 -12.29 5.19
CA ASP A 59 3.48 -13.57 4.49
C ASP A 59 4.36 -14.54 5.29
N ARG A 60 5.42 -14.03 5.93
CA ARG A 60 6.22 -14.83 6.86
C ARG A 60 5.31 -15.34 7.98
N LEU A 61 4.66 -14.46 8.74
CA LEU A 61 3.77 -14.85 9.86
C LEU A 61 2.65 -15.83 9.46
N GLU A 62 2.02 -15.62 8.29
CA GLU A 62 1.01 -16.53 7.76
C GLU A 62 1.56 -17.93 7.48
N ARG A 63 2.77 -18.05 6.91
CA ARG A 63 3.42 -19.35 6.69
C ARG A 63 3.74 -20.09 7.99
N TRP A 64 4.06 -19.39 9.08
CA TRP A 64 4.26 -20.03 10.38
C TRP A 64 2.96 -20.58 10.96
N ARG A 65 1.82 -19.92 10.71
CA ARG A 65 0.51 -20.39 11.17
C ARG A 65 -0.02 -21.59 10.40
N LEU A 66 0.24 -21.67 9.10
CA LEU A 66 -0.26 -22.77 8.25
C LEU A 66 0.49 -24.11 8.44
N LYS A 67 1.59 -24.12 9.18
CA LYS A 67 2.42 -25.31 9.44
C LYS A 67 2.19 -25.93 10.83
N GLY A 68 1.21 -25.43 11.59
CA GLY A 68 0.76 -26.01 12.86
C GLY A 68 -0.32 -27.06 12.64
#